data_AF-A0A7C2BQL6-F1
#
_entry.id   AF-A0A7C2BQL6-F1
#
_cell.length_a   1.000
_cell.length_b   1.000
_cell.length_c   1.000
_cell.angle_alpha   90.00
_cell.angle_beta   90.00
_cell.angle_gamma   90.00
#
_symmetry.space_group_name_H-M   'P 1'
#
loop_
_entity.id
_entity.type
_entity.pdbx_description
1 polymer ?
#
loop_
_entity_poly.entity_id
_entity_poly.type
_entity_poly.pdbx_seq_one_letter_code
_entity_poly.pdbx_strand_id
1 'polypeptide(L)'
;MIEKSTNHTVKPKVSLGQYLFNPFRMLAGPKALLLGLAIILITAFLGSLSNTHFDGVLDVHTGQKAPAWLFFAETLIDWLCMVLFLFFSALIVSRAQWRFIDILGTQALSRWPTLITALVMLPDANRRFGEYLTSQLGQGSAQAAINPVDAAIFSIATIIALLMLIWMVALMYKAYAVSCNLKGAKAIVTFIISLILAEIVSKVIILALFSSILGTNIVMGEFMPESPQGVAVIGEFENDPQLIGTWQSVDSVKNVNDFQSGKKRWAGELFLKELTFKENGRTSESSVWTKNWIYTADGETKAQYHIKSIDGDMYLFYPWLSGDVTIRGMKPVYYVLKKVAK
;
A
#
# COMPACT_ATOMS: atom_id res chain seq x y z
N MET A 1 -12.65 49.72 58.44
CA MET A 1 -12.03 49.71 57.10
C MET A 1 -11.45 48.32 56.90
N ILE A 2 -12.16 47.43 56.20
CA ILE A 2 -11.73 46.03 56.00
C ILE A 2 -11.11 45.95 54.62
N GLU A 3 -9.81 45.69 54.59
CA GLU A 3 -8.98 45.60 53.40
C GLU A 3 -9.35 44.33 52.62
N LYS A 4 -9.91 44.49 51.42
CA LYS A 4 -10.13 43.38 50.48
C LYS A 4 -8.78 42.99 49.88
N SER A 5 -8.18 41.92 50.39
CA SER A 5 -7.07 41.24 49.73
C SER A 5 -7.54 40.66 48.39
N THR A 6 -7.16 41.33 47.29
CA THR A 6 -7.33 40.82 45.93
C THR A 6 -6.24 39.79 45.64
N ASN A 7 -6.52 38.53 45.95
CA ASN A 7 -5.71 37.40 45.48
C ASN A 7 -5.83 37.31 43.95
N HIS A 8 -4.88 37.93 43.24
CA HIS A 8 -4.65 37.65 41.84
C HIS A 8 -4.13 36.21 41.70
N THR A 9 -5.02 35.29 41.36
CA THR A 9 -4.65 33.92 40.99
C THR A 9 -3.90 33.96 39.66
N VAL A 10 -2.57 34.03 39.73
CA VAL A 10 -1.70 33.86 38.56
C VAL A 10 -1.94 32.46 37.99
N LYS A 11 -2.57 32.36 36.82
CA LYS A 11 -2.73 31.08 36.13
C LYS A 11 -1.33 30.51 35.86
N PRO A 12 -1.04 29.25 36.25
CA PRO A 12 0.29 28.68 36.05
C PRO A 12 0.62 28.65 34.55
N LYS A 13 1.82 29.14 34.20
CA LYS A 13 2.32 29.15 32.81
C LYS A 13 2.54 27.71 32.37
N VAL A 14 1.83 27.29 31.32
CA VAL A 14 1.96 25.95 30.75
C VAL A 14 3.28 25.84 30.00
N SER A 15 4.00 24.73 30.20
CA SER A 15 5.28 24.47 29.53
C SER A 15 5.11 23.87 28.13
N LEU A 16 6.13 24.03 27.26
CA LEU A 16 6.14 23.41 25.93
C LEU A 16 5.96 21.88 26.00
N GLY A 17 6.60 21.22 26.98
CA GLY A 17 6.45 19.79 27.18
C GLY A 17 5.02 19.36 27.52
N GLN A 18 4.22 20.22 28.16
CA GLN A 18 2.81 19.93 28.40
C GLN A 18 1.99 19.97 27.10
N TYR A 19 2.25 20.92 26.20
CA TYR A 19 1.62 20.95 24.88
C TYR A 19 2.04 19.76 24.01
N LEU A 20 3.31 19.37 24.05
CA LEU A 20 3.84 18.29 23.21
C LEU A 20 3.43 16.89 23.68
N PHE A 21 3.40 16.64 24.99
CA PHE A 21 3.22 15.29 25.53
C PHE A 21 1.94 15.10 26.36
N ASN A 22 1.24 16.17 26.75
CA ASN A 22 -0.01 16.09 27.51
C ASN A 22 -1.07 17.12 27.06
N PRO A 23 -1.28 17.33 25.74
CA PRO A 23 -2.13 18.42 25.22
C PRO A 23 -3.59 18.30 25.68
N PHE A 24 -4.07 17.09 25.92
CA PHE A 24 -5.50 16.80 26.17
C PHE A 24 -6.00 17.27 27.54
N ARG A 25 -5.09 17.65 28.45
CA ARG A 25 -5.48 18.31 29.71
C ARG A 25 -5.91 19.76 29.50
N MET A 26 -5.59 20.32 28.34
CA MET A 26 -5.79 21.74 28.02
C MET A 26 -6.65 21.95 26.79
N LEU A 27 -6.57 21.03 25.83
CA LEU A 27 -7.24 21.09 24.55
C LEU A 27 -8.05 19.82 24.32
N ALA A 28 -9.37 19.93 24.40
CA ALA A 28 -10.33 18.84 24.19
C ALA A 28 -11.59 19.37 23.48
N GLY A 29 -12.50 18.46 23.17
CA GLY A 29 -13.79 18.78 22.54
C GLY A 29 -13.65 19.47 21.19
N PRO A 30 -14.52 20.45 20.86
CA PRO A 30 -14.56 21.08 19.55
C PRO A 30 -13.24 21.73 19.10
N LYS A 31 -12.48 22.31 20.03
CA LYS A 31 -11.20 22.95 19.70
C LYS A 31 -10.14 21.93 19.27
N ALA A 32 -10.07 20.79 19.98
CA ALA A 32 -9.19 19.69 19.59
C ALA A 32 -9.63 19.07 18.27
N LEU A 33 -10.94 18.95 18.03
CA LEU A 33 -11.48 18.45 16.77
C LEU A 33 -11.10 19.33 15.58
N LEU A 34 -11.32 20.65 15.66
CA LEU A 34 -10.99 21.56 14.56
C LEU A 34 -9.50 21.53 14.23
N LEU A 35 -8.63 21.62 15.25
CA LEU A 35 -7.19 21.57 15.05
C LEU A 35 -6.73 20.21 14.52
N GLY A 36 -7.23 19.12 15.10
CA GLY A 36 -6.91 17.76 14.68
C GLY A 36 -7.33 17.46 13.24
N LEU A 37 -8.54 17.88 12.85
CA LEU A 37 -8.99 17.75 11.46
C LEU A 37 -8.15 18.57 10.50
N ALA A 38 -7.80 19.81 10.85
CA ALA A 38 -6.90 20.61 10.03
C ALA A 38 -5.55 19.89 9.82
N ILE A 39 -5.00 19.29 10.87
CA ILE A 39 -3.75 18.54 10.77
C ILE A 39 -3.92 17.28 9.90
N ILE A 40 -4.98 16.50 10.11
CA ILE A 40 -5.29 15.32 9.27
C ILE A 40 -5.36 15.70 7.79
N LEU A 41 -6.09 16.77 7.46
CA LEU A 41 -6.26 17.22 6.08
C LEU A 41 -4.95 17.75 5.47
N ILE A 42 -4.12 18.47 6.23
CA ILE A 42 -2.80 18.91 5.78
C ILE A 42 -1.89 17.70 5.57
N THR A 43 -1.87 16.74 6.49
CA THR A 43 -1.10 15.50 6.36
C THR A 43 -1.51 14.73 5.11
N ALA A 44 -2.82 14.57 4.85
CA ALA A 44 -3.34 13.93 3.65
C ALA A 44 -2.92 14.67 2.36
N PHE A 45 -3.01 16.00 2.36
CA PHE A 45 -2.55 16.82 1.25
C PHE A 45 -1.06 16.61 0.97
N LEU A 46 -0.20 16.68 2.00
CA LEU A 46 1.24 16.46 1.85
C LEU A 46 1.54 15.03 1.37
N GLY A 47 0.85 14.02 1.91
CA GLY A 47 0.98 12.64 1.44
C GLY A 47 0.65 12.48 -0.04
N SER A 48 -0.38 13.17 -0.52
CA SER A 48 -0.75 13.17 -1.94
C SER A 48 0.33 13.76 -2.87
N LEU A 49 1.17 14.69 -2.36
CA LEU A 49 2.28 15.26 -3.14
C LEU A 49 3.45 14.27 -3.31
N SER A 50 3.65 13.38 -2.34
CA SER A 50 4.77 12.42 -2.32
C SER A 50 4.37 10.98 -2.62
N ASN A 51 3.10 10.69 -2.87
CA ASN A 51 2.55 9.34 -2.93
C ASN A 51 2.82 8.55 -1.63
N THR A 52 2.68 9.24 -0.49
CA THR A 52 2.78 8.66 0.84
C THR A 52 1.38 8.43 1.38
N HIS A 53 1.04 7.16 1.52
CA HIS A 53 -0.20 6.65 2.05
C HIS A 53 -0.11 6.52 3.56
N PHE A 54 -1.16 6.96 4.24
CA PHE A 54 -1.40 6.69 5.65
C PHE A 54 -2.59 5.76 5.67
N ASP A 55 -2.38 4.49 5.33
CA ASP A 55 -3.36 3.50 4.88
C ASP A 55 -3.67 2.44 5.95
N GLY A 56 -3.66 2.88 7.19
CA GLY A 56 -3.89 2.09 8.38
C GLY A 56 -3.75 2.98 9.61
N VAL A 57 -4.31 2.58 10.74
CA VAL A 57 -4.27 3.39 11.95
C VAL A 57 -2.83 3.69 12.38
N LEU A 58 -1.90 2.79 12.10
CA LEU A 58 -0.47 2.91 12.38
C LEU A 58 0.42 2.94 11.13
N ASP A 59 -0.11 2.57 9.97
CA ASP A 59 0.68 2.25 8.80
C ASP A 59 0.97 3.47 7.93
N VAL A 60 2.18 3.46 7.35
CA VAL A 60 2.63 4.47 6.40
C VAL A 60 3.38 3.76 5.28
N HIS A 61 2.84 3.87 4.07
CA HIS A 61 3.43 3.30 2.86
C HIS A 61 3.72 4.39 1.84
N THR A 62 4.66 4.12 0.93
CA THR A 62 5.02 5.11 -0.10
C THR A 62 5.25 4.46 -1.45
N GLY A 63 4.95 5.19 -2.51
CA GLY A 63 5.33 4.83 -3.89
C GLY A 63 4.16 4.42 -4.79
N GLN A 64 3.04 3.99 -4.24
CA GLN A 64 1.84 3.72 -5.04
C GLN A 64 1.16 5.03 -5.43
N LYS A 65 0.79 5.19 -6.71
CA LYS A 65 0.02 6.36 -7.15
C LYS A 65 -1.46 6.14 -6.90
N ALA A 66 -2.15 7.18 -6.47
CA ALA A 66 -3.59 7.16 -6.25
C ALA A 66 -4.21 8.53 -6.61
N PRO A 67 -5.53 8.58 -6.89
CA PRO A 67 -6.22 9.86 -7.01
C PRO A 67 -6.19 10.62 -5.67
N ALA A 68 -6.06 11.95 -5.72
CA ALA A 68 -5.86 12.78 -4.53
C ALA A 68 -6.88 12.55 -3.42
N TRP A 69 -8.16 12.32 -3.77
CA TRP A 69 -9.23 12.08 -2.80
C TRP A 69 -8.99 10.86 -1.90
N LEU A 70 -8.24 9.86 -2.39
CA LEU A 70 -7.99 8.62 -1.64
C LEU A 70 -7.10 8.88 -0.42
N PHE A 71 -6.06 9.71 -0.54
CA PHE A 71 -5.21 10.12 0.58
C PHE A 71 -6.02 10.81 1.70
N PHE A 72 -7.04 11.60 1.33
CA PHE A 72 -7.97 12.18 2.31
C PHE A 72 -8.89 11.12 2.91
N ALA A 73 -9.39 10.19 2.10
CA ALA A 73 -10.25 9.11 2.58
C ALA A 73 -9.54 8.20 3.58
N GLU A 74 -8.32 7.75 3.27
CA GLU A 74 -7.48 6.91 4.13
C GLU A 74 -7.34 7.50 5.55
N THR A 75 -6.80 8.73 5.63
CA THR A 75 -6.57 9.40 6.91
C THR A 75 -7.84 9.65 7.73
N LEU A 76 -8.98 9.90 7.06
CA LEU A 76 -10.28 10.05 7.71
C LEU A 76 -10.84 8.70 8.18
N ILE A 77 -10.70 7.64 7.39
CA ILE A 77 -11.12 6.28 7.74
C ILE A 77 -10.35 5.80 8.96
N ASP A 78 -9.03 5.94 8.97
CA ASP A 78 -8.20 5.52 10.12
C ASP A 78 -8.57 6.24 11.41
N TRP A 79 -8.84 7.54 11.31
CA TRP A 79 -9.31 8.32 12.45
C TRP A 79 -10.68 7.85 12.94
N LEU A 80 -11.65 7.66 12.04
CA LEU A 80 -13.01 7.25 12.40
C LEU A 80 -13.05 5.82 12.95
N CYS A 81 -12.31 4.88 12.36
CA CYS A 81 -12.16 3.51 12.85
C CYS A 81 -11.60 3.51 14.27
N MET A 82 -10.54 4.28 14.53
CA MET A 82 -9.99 4.39 15.88
C MET A 82 -11.01 4.95 16.88
N VAL A 83 -11.72 6.02 16.52
CA VAL A 83 -12.74 6.64 17.38
C VAL A 83 -13.88 5.65 17.66
N LEU A 84 -14.32 4.89 16.66
CA LEU A 84 -15.39 3.91 16.78
C LEU A 84 -15.07 2.86 17.84
N PHE A 85 -13.90 2.21 17.75
CA PHE A 85 -13.53 1.16 18.70
C PHE A 85 -13.23 1.70 20.10
N LEU A 86 -12.62 2.88 20.21
CA LEU A 86 -12.44 3.53 21.51
C LEU A 86 -13.76 3.96 22.14
N PHE A 87 -14.72 4.40 21.34
CA PHE A 87 -16.07 4.74 21.81
C PHE A 87 -16.77 3.53 22.42
N PHE A 88 -16.79 2.39 21.72
CA PHE A 88 -17.38 1.16 22.26
C PHE A 88 -16.64 0.66 23.50
N SER A 89 -15.31 0.70 23.50
CA SER A 89 -14.52 0.37 24.69
C SER A 89 -14.90 1.28 25.87
N ALA A 90 -15.00 2.60 25.65
CA ALA A 90 -15.36 3.56 26.68
C ALA A 90 -16.77 3.32 27.25
N LEU A 91 -17.75 2.95 26.40
CA LEU A 91 -19.10 2.58 26.83
C LEU A 91 -19.11 1.36 27.76
N ILE A 92 -18.25 0.38 27.50
CA ILE A 92 -18.15 -0.84 28.29
C ILE A 92 -17.40 -0.59 29.60
N VAL A 93 -16.30 0.17 29.55
CA VAL A 93 -15.34 0.23 30.66
C VAL A 93 -15.37 1.52 31.48
N SER A 94 -15.80 2.65 30.95
CA SER A 94 -15.82 3.88 31.74
C SER A 94 -17.04 3.91 32.68
N ARG A 95 -16.81 4.34 33.91
CA ARG A 95 -17.88 4.60 34.90
C ARG A 95 -18.13 6.09 35.10
N ALA A 96 -17.32 6.95 34.48
CA ALA A 96 -17.43 8.40 34.59
C ALA A 96 -18.33 8.97 33.50
N GLN A 97 -18.76 10.22 33.68
CA GLN A 97 -19.36 10.99 32.60
C GLN A 97 -18.25 11.47 31.65
N TRP A 98 -18.42 11.21 30.36
CA TRP A 98 -17.50 11.63 29.30
C TRP A 98 -18.31 12.07 28.08
N ARG A 99 -17.71 12.89 27.21
CA ARG A 99 -18.37 13.41 26.02
C ARG A 99 -17.75 12.78 24.79
N PHE A 100 -18.58 12.30 23.88
CA PHE A 100 -18.11 11.70 22.63
C PHE A 100 -17.20 12.65 21.82
N ILE A 101 -17.53 13.95 21.80
CA ILE A 101 -16.73 14.99 21.14
C ILE A 101 -15.30 15.11 21.69
N ASP A 102 -15.07 14.73 22.96
CA ASP A 102 -13.72 14.72 23.53
C ASP A 102 -12.90 13.57 22.96
N ILE A 103 -13.46 12.36 22.80
CA ILE A 103 -12.79 11.24 22.11
C ILE A 103 -12.51 11.63 20.65
N LEU A 104 -13.56 12.07 19.95
CA LEU A 104 -13.49 12.44 18.53
C LEU A 104 -12.39 13.48 18.28
N GLY A 105 -12.38 14.56 19.05
CA GLY A 105 -11.43 15.66 18.88
C GLY A 105 -10.02 15.35 19.36
N THR A 106 -9.86 14.68 20.51
CA THR A 106 -8.52 14.37 21.03
C THR A 106 -7.81 13.27 20.23
N GLN A 107 -8.56 12.33 19.63
CA GLN A 107 -8.00 11.35 18.69
C GLN A 107 -7.65 11.95 17.33
N ALA A 108 -8.36 12.99 16.87
CA ALA A 108 -7.95 13.73 15.69
C ALA A 108 -6.62 14.46 15.97
N LEU A 109 -6.56 15.17 17.11
CA LEU A 109 -5.39 15.95 17.49
C LEU A 109 -4.16 15.08 17.82
N SER A 110 -4.33 13.87 18.34
CA SER A 110 -3.20 12.97 18.66
C SER A 110 -2.38 12.57 17.44
N ARG A 111 -2.93 12.70 16.23
CA ARG A 111 -2.25 12.41 14.96
C ARG A 111 -1.27 13.48 14.53
N TRP A 112 -1.15 14.60 15.24
CA TRP A 112 -0.27 15.67 14.80
C TRP A 112 1.20 15.30 14.52
N PRO A 113 1.82 14.30 15.18
CA PRO A 113 3.16 13.85 14.80
C PRO A 113 3.26 13.33 13.36
N THR A 114 2.16 12.82 12.76
CA THR A 114 2.17 12.34 11.37
C THR A 114 2.37 13.46 10.36
N LEU A 115 2.12 14.71 10.75
CA LEU A 115 2.46 15.88 9.93
C LEU A 115 3.97 15.96 9.68
N ILE A 116 4.78 15.63 10.69
CA ILE A 116 6.24 15.58 10.56
C ILE A 116 6.63 14.41 9.66
N THR A 117 5.99 13.24 9.82
CA THR A 117 6.18 12.09 8.92
C THR A 117 5.91 12.47 7.46
N ALA A 118 4.79 13.13 7.18
CA ALA A 118 4.45 13.56 5.82
C ALA A 118 5.51 14.53 5.25
N LEU A 119 6.01 15.48 6.05
CA LEU A 119 7.05 16.42 5.64
C LEU A 119 8.38 15.74 5.29
N VAL A 120 8.83 14.77 6.10
CA VAL A 120 10.09 14.06 5.82
C VAL A 120 9.97 13.05 4.67
N MET A 121 8.74 12.67 4.31
CA MET A 121 8.47 11.81 3.17
C MET A 121 8.37 12.56 1.83
N LEU A 122 8.23 13.90 1.84
CA LEU A 122 8.14 14.72 0.63
C LEU A 122 9.28 14.57 -0.39
N PRO A 123 10.56 14.43 -0.01
CA PRO A 123 11.64 14.32 -0.98
C PRO A 123 11.48 13.08 -1.88
N ASP A 124 11.60 13.27 -3.20
CA ASP A 124 11.57 12.18 -4.20
C ASP A 124 12.60 11.06 -3.95
N ALA A 125 13.64 11.35 -3.18
CA ALA A 125 14.62 10.37 -2.71
C ALA A 125 13.96 9.17 -2.03
N ASN A 126 12.89 9.40 -1.26
CA ASN A 126 12.17 8.32 -0.58
C ASN A 126 11.51 7.36 -1.57
N ARG A 127 10.88 7.91 -2.62
CA ARG A 127 10.24 7.13 -3.68
C ARG A 127 11.29 6.36 -4.50
N ARG A 128 12.35 7.02 -4.94
CA ARG A 128 13.42 6.39 -5.75
C ARG A 128 14.08 5.24 -5.00
N PHE A 129 14.37 5.42 -3.71
CA PHE A 129 14.97 4.36 -2.91
C PHE A 129 13.96 3.24 -2.57
N GLY A 130 12.69 3.57 -2.36
CA GLY A 130 11.62 2.57 -2.24
C GLY A 130 11.50 1.67 -3.48
N GLU A 131 11.49 2.26 -4.68
CA GLU A 131 11.50 1.53 -5.96
C GLU A 131 12.75 0.65 -6.12
N TYR A 132 13.91 1.12 -5.65
CA TYR A 132 15.11 0.30 -5.58
C TYR A 132 14.93 -0.92 -4.66
N LEU A 133 14.42 -0.73 -3.43
CA LEU A 133 14.20 -1.84 -2.49
C LEU A 133 13.22 -2.89 -3.04
N THR A 134 12.11 -2.47 -3.66
CA THR A 134 11.15 -3.41 -4.26
C THR A 134 11.71 -4.13 -5.48
N SER A 135 12.59 -3.48 -6.26
CA SER A 135 13.29 -4.14 -7.37
C SER A 135 14.20 -5.29 -6.90
N GLN A 136 14.81 -5.17 -5.71
CA GLN A 136 15.62 -6.25 -5.12
C GLN A 136 14.78 -7.45 -4.67
N LEU A 137 13.49 -7.23 -4.42
CA LEU A 137 12.53 -8.28 -4.03
C LEU A 137 11.82 -8.91 -5.25
N GLY A 138 12.18 -8.51 -6.48
CA GLY A 138 11.51 -8.97 -7.71
C GLY A 138 10.14 -8.32 -7.96
N GLN A 139 9.79 -7.28 -7.19
CA GLN A 139 8.48 -6.59 -7.24
C GLN A 139 8.56 -5.19 -7.90
N GLY A 140 9.72 -4.79 -8.43
CA GLY A 140 9.95 -3.46 -9.02
C GLY A 140 10.14 -3.49 -10.54
N SER A 141 9.91 -2.35 -11.20
CA SER A 141 10.17 -2.19 -12.65
C SER A 141 11.63 -1.80 -12.91
N ALA A 142 12.35 -2.65 -13.65
CA ALA A 142 13.77 -2.52 -14.02
C ALA A 142 14.76 -2.43 -12.84
N GLN A 143 16.00 -2.86 -13.05
CA GLN A 143 17.07 -2.75 -12.03
C GLN A 143 17.37 -1.27 -11.79
N ALA A 144 16.81 -0.68 -10.73
CA ALA A 144 17.16 0.67 -10.32
C ALA A 144 18.61 0.66 -9.82
N ALA A 145 19.41 1.64 -10.25
CA ALA A 145 20.76 1.81 -9.73
C ALA A 145 20.68 2.41 -8.31
N ILE A 146 21.55 1.94 -7.41
CA ILE A 146 21.63 2.50 -6.06
C ILE A 146 22.20 3.92 -6.08
N ASN A 147 21.51 4.84 -5.40
CA ASN A 147 22.01 6.18 -5.12
C ASN A 147 22.23 6.33 -3.59
N PRO A 148 23.47 6.48 -3.11
CA PRO A 148 23.78 6.58 -1.69
C PRO A 148 23.09 7.76 -0.98
N VAL A 149 22.85 8.87 -1.70
CA VAL A 149 22.15 10.03 -1.13
C VAL A 149 20.68 9.71 -0.91
N ASP A 150 20.05 9.02 -1.87
CA ASP A 150 18.64 8.60 -1.73
C ASP A 150 18.48 7.60 -0.58
N ALA A 151 19.42 6.66 -0.44
CA ALA A 151 19.48 5.72 0.68
C ALA A 151 19.61 6.42 2.04
N ALA A 152 20.49 7.43 2.14
CA ALA A 152 20.67 8.19 3.37
C ALA A 152 19.40 8.97 3.75
N ILE A 153 18.78 9.66 2.78
CA ILE A 153 17.54 10.42 3.01
C ILE A 153 16.41 9.47 3.46
N PHE A 154 16.21 8.36 2.75
CA PHE A 154 15.20 7.36 3.11
C PHE A 154 15.42 6.78 4.52
N SER A 155 16.67 6.49 4.87
CA SER A 155 17.01 5.95 6.20
C SER A 155 16.69 6.95 7.30
N ILE A 156 17.04 8.23 7.12
CA ILE A 156 16.72 9.30 8.07
C ILE A 156 15.20 9.48 8.18
N ALA A 157 14.50 9.54 7.04
CA ALA A 157 13.06 9.70 6.99
C ALA A 157 12.33 8.55 7.71
N THR A 158 12.80 7.31 7.51
CA THR A 158 12.25 6.11 8.18
C THR A 158 12.44 6.15 9.69
N ILE A 159 13.62 6.55 10.18
CA ILE A 159 13.89 6.70 11.62
C ILE A 159 12.96 7.76 12.22
N ILE A 160 12.81 8.92 11.54
CA ILE A 160 11.91 9.98 12.01
C ILE A 160 10.46 9.48 12.01
N ALA A 161 10.01 8.82 10.96
CA ALA A 161 8.66 8.26 10.86
C ALA A 161 8.36 7.31 12.01
N LEU A 162 9.29 6.41 12.35
CA LEU A 162 9.13 5.48 13.47
C LEU A 162 9.03 6.21 14.82
N LEU A 163 9.85 7.24 15.04
CA LEU A 163 9.77 8.06 16.26
C LEU A 163 8.44 8.81 16.36
N MET A 164 7.94 9.35 15.25
CA MET A 164 6.65 10.03 15.18
C MET A 164 5.49 9.06 15.40
N LEU A 165 5.59 7.82 14.91
CA LEU A 165 4.61 6.76 15.16
C LEU A 165 4.52 6.43 16.66
N ILE A 166 5.66 6.20 17.32
CA ILE A 166 5.70 5.93 18.77
C ILE A 166 5.07 7.10 19.55
N TRP A 167 5.40 8.34 19.15
CA TRP A 167 4.84 9.52 19.78
C TRP A 167 3.33 9.64 19.58
N MET A 168 2.85 9.41 18.35
CA MET A 168 1.42 9.41 18.03
C MET A 168 0.68 8.39 18.89
N VAL A 169 1.16 7.15 18.98
CA VAL A 169 0.52 6.09 19.79
C VAL A 169 0.47 6.49 21.27
N ALA A 170 1.56 7.06 21.80
CA ALA A 170 1.58 7.56 23.17
C ALA A 170 0.54 8.69 23.40
N LEU A 171 0.34 9.57 22.41
CA LEU A 171 -0.69 10.59 22.45
C LEU A 171 -2.10 10.00 22.32
N MET A 172 -2.32 9.04 21.44
CA MET A 172 -3.61 8.36 21.26
C MET A 172 -4.06 7.67 22.57
N TYR A 173 -3.14 6.99 23.25
CA TYR A 173 -3.42 6.38 24.55
C TYR A 173 -3.79 7.45 25.60
N LYS A 174 -3.02 8.54 25.68
CA LYS A 174 -3.31 9.64 26.63
C LYS A 174 -4.64 10.32 26.33
N ALA A 175 -4.96 10.54 25.06
CA ALA A 175 -6.23 11.10 24.61
C ALA A 175 -7.41 10.24 25.09
N TYR A 176 -7.31 8.92 24.90
CA TYR A 176 -8.32 7.97 25.37
C TYR A 176 -8.44 7.95 26.90
N ALA A 177 -7.31 7.79 27.60
CA ALA A 177 -7.30 7.71 29.06
C ALA A 177 -7.84 8.99 29.73
N VAL A 178 -7.49 10.17 29.22
CA VAL A 178 -7.96 11.46 29.72
C VAL A 178 -9.43 11.68 29.39
N SER A 179 -9.83 11.48 28.13
CA SER A 179 -11.22 11.76 27.69
C SER A 179 -12.24 10.84 28.34
N CYS A 180 -11.86 9.59 28.63
CA CYS A 180 -12.76 8.59 29.20
C CYS A 180 -12.57 8.39 30.72
N ASN A 181 -11.68 9.16 31.35
CA ASN A 181 -11.29 9.03 32.76
C ASN A 181 -10.89 7.58 33.16
N LEU A 182 -10.08 6.93 32.31
CA LEU A 182 -9.61 5.56 32.52
C LEU A 182 -8.18 5.54 33.06
N LYS A 183 -7.86 4.54 33.89
CA LYS A 183 -6.54 4.38 34.51
C LYS A 183 -6.15 2.90 34.61
N GLY A 184 -4.85 2.65 34.79
CA GLY A 184 -4.29 1.33 35.05
C GLY A 184 -4.48 0.34 33.89
N ALA A 185 -4.40 -0.94 34.21
CA ALA A 185 -4.45 -2.03 33.22
C ALA A 185 -5.71 -1.99 32.34
N LYS A 186 -6.85 -1.59 32.89
CA LYS A 186 -8.11 -1.47 32.14
C LYS A 186 -8.02 -0.52 30.94
N ALA A 187 -7.38 0.64 31.14
CA ALA A 187 -7.17 1.62 30.09
C ALA A 187 -6.24 1.07 29.00
N ILE A 188 -5.14 0.43 29.42
CA ILE A 188 -4.11 -0.12 28.52
C ILE A 188 -4.70 -1.24 27.66
N VAL A 189 -5.34 -2.23 28.28
CA VAL A 189 -5.88 -3.41 27.58
C VAL A 189 -6.94 -3.00 26.57
N THR A 190 -7.91 -2.16 26.96
CA THR A 190 -8.96 -1.73 26.02
C THR A 190 -8.45 -0.82 24.92
N PHE A 191 -7.42 -0.01 25.17
CA PHE A 191 -6.76 0.76 24.14
C PHE A 191 -6.07 -0.14 23.10
N ILE A 192 -5.28 -1.14 23.56
CA ILE A 192 -4.58 -2.06 22.66
C ILE A 192 -5.56 -2.86 21.81
N ILE A 193 -6.62 -3.41 22.42
CA ILE A 193 -7.67 -4.14 21.68
C ILE A 193 -8.32 -3.23 20.63
N SER A 194 -8.69 -2.01 21.02
CA SER A 194 -9.30 -1.04 20.09
C SER A 194 -8.37 -0.68 18.95
N LEU A 195 -7.08 -0.51 19.23
CA LEU A 195 -6.07 -0.17 18.24
C LEU A 195 -5.91 -1.28 17.21
N ILE A 196 -5.81 -2.54 17.65
CA ILE A 196 -5.69 -3.70 16.76
C ILE A 196 -6.95 -3.86 15.88
N LEU A 197 -8.14 -3.72 16.49
CA LEU A 197 -9.39 -3.82 15.73
C LEU A 197 -9.54 -2.68 14.73
N ALA A 198 -9.18 -1.46 15.12
CA ALA A 198 -9.22 -0.30 14.24
C ALA A 198 -8.26 -0.45 13.06
N GLU A 199 -7.05 -0.93 13.32
CA GLU A 199 -6.03 -1.24 12.30
C GLU A 199 -6.54 -2.26 11.26
N ILE A 200 -7.15 -3.36 11.72
CA ILE A 200 -7.69 -4.39 10.82
C ILE A 200 -8.85 -3.81 9.99
N VAL A 201 -9.81 -3.15 10.63
CA VAL A 201 -11.01 -2.66 9.96
C VAL A 201 -10.70 -1.53 8.99
N SER A 202 -9.79 -0.61 9.34
CA SER A 202 -9.46 0.50 8.45
C SER A 202 -8.80 0.00 7.16
N LYS A 203 -7.87 -0.96 7.26
CA LYS A 203 -7.28 -1.62 6.09
C LYS A 203 -8.29 -2.33 5.22
N VAL A 204 -9.26 -3.06 5.81
CA VAL A 204 -10.31 -3.73 5.03
C VAL A 204 -11.14 -2.72 4.23
N ILE A 205 -11.49 -1.57 4.84
CA ILE A 205 -12.24 -0.51 4.18
C ILE A 205 -11.41 0.14 3.07
N ILE A 206 -10.15 0.48 3.36
CA ILE A 206 -9.23 1.11 2.41
C ILE A 206 -8.97 0.17 1.23
N LEU A 207 -8.75 -1.12 1.48
CA LEU A 207 -8.57 -2.15 0.45
C LEU A 207 -9.81 -2.28 -0.44
N ALA A 208 -11.02 -2.20 0.13
CA ALA A 208 -12.26 -2.20 -0.63
C ALA A 208 -12.38 -0.96 -1.53
N LEU A 209 -11.95 0.22 -1.04
CA LEU A 209 -11.88 1.44 -1.86
C LEU A 209 -10.86 1.30 -2.99
N PHE A 210 -9.64 0.83 -2.71
CA PHE A 210 -8.65 0.54 -3.73
C PHE A 210 -9.17 -0.44 -4.79
N SER A 211 -9.82 -1.52 -4.36
CA SER A 211 -10.43 -2.52 -5.24
C SER A 211 -11.56 -1.93 -6.10
N SER A 212 -12.30 -0.95 -5.60
CA SER A 212 -13.32 -0.26 -6.38
C SER A 212 -12.73 0.67 -7.45
N ILE A 213 -11.51 1.18 -7.24
CA ILE A 213 -10.80 2.06 -8.18
C ILE A 213 -10.04 1.26 -9.23
N LEU A 214 -9.33 0.20 -8.81
CA LEU A 214 -8.45 -0.62 -9.64
C LEU A 214 -9.13 -1.89 -10.17
N GLY A 215 -10.35 -2.19 -9.74
CA GLY A 215 -11.01 -3.46 -10.00
C GLY A 215 -10.58 -4.56 -9.01
N THR A 216 -11.54 -5.35 -8.52
CA THR A 216 -11.32 -6.40 -7.51
C THR A 216 -10.31 -7.46 -7.95
N ASN A 217 -10.22 -7.71 -9.26
CA ASN A 217 -9.33 -8.73 -9.84
C ASN A 217 -7.84 -8.31 -9.77
N ILE A 218 -7.55 -7.00 -9.79
CA ILE A 218 -6.18 -6.48 -9.72
C ILE A 218 -5.66 -6.50 -8.27
N VAL A 219 -6.53 -6.20 -7.30
CA VAL A 219 -6.14 -6.05 -5.89
C VAL A 219 -6.16 -7.37 -5.11
N MET A 220 -7.09 -8.28 -5.42
CA MET A 220 -7.25 -9.56 -4.70
C MET A 220 -6.68 -10.77 -5.44
N GLY A 221 -6.02 -10.55 -6.59
CA GLY A 221 -5.48 -11.62 -7.45
C GLY A 221 -4.51 -12.58 -6.76
N GLU A 222 -3.89 -12.17 -5.65
CA GLU A 222 -2.98 -13.01 -4.84
C GLU A 222 -3.67 -13.83 -3.73
N PHE A 223 -4.90 -13.49 -3.34
CA PHE A 223 -5.58 -14.08 -2.17
C PHE A 223 -6.79 -14.96 -2.51
N MET A 224 -7.20 -15.04 -3.78
CA MET A 224 -8.33 -15.89 -4.17
C MET A 224 -7.90 -17.35 -4.43
N PRO A 225 -8.63 -18.35 -3.90
CA PRO A 225 -8.39 -19.75 -4.20
C PRO A 225 -8.58 -20.02 -5.71
N GLU A 226 -7.83 -21.00 -6.23
CA GLU A 226 -7.87 -21.46 -7.63
C GLU A 226 -9.32 -21.85 -8.06
N SER A 227 -10.07 -20.89 -8.58
CA SER A 227 -11.29 -21.14 -9.36
C SER A 227 -10.99 -20.86 -10.86
N PRO A 228 -11.85 -21.28 -11.81
CA PRO A 228 -11.52 -21.34 -13.25
C PRO A 228 -11.55 -19.95 -13.92
N GLN A 229 -10.66 -19.05 -13.48
CA GLN A 229 -10.67 -17.61 -13.78
C GLN A 229 -10.16 -17.27 -15.19
N GLY A 230 -9.32 -18.10 -15.82
CA GLY A 230 -8.78 -17.79 -17.16
C GLY A 230 -9.88 -17.57 -18.20
N VAL A 231 -10.93 -18.40 -18.16
CA VAL A 231 -12.09 -18.33 -19.06
C VAL A 231 -12.99 -17.12 -18.75
N ALA A 232 -13.17 -16.80 -17.46
CA ALA A 232 -14.01 -15.67 -17.04
C ALA A 232 -13.44 -14.30 -17.48
N VAL A 233 -12.12 -14.17 -17.58
CA VAL A 233 -11.45 -12.92 -17.99
C VAL A 233 -11.63 -12.63 -19.48
N ILE A 234 -11.57 -13.65 -20.34
CA ILE A 234 -11.57 -13.48 -21.80
C ILE A 234 -12.95 -13.69 -22.45
N GLY A 235 -13.94 -14.17 -21.70
CA GLY A 235 -15.31 -14.42 -22.15
C GLY A 235 -15.48 -15.69 -22.99
N GLU A 236 -14.65 -15.88 -24.02
CA GLU A 236 -14.63 -17.08 -24.88
C GLU A 236 -13.23 -17.71 -24.90
N PHE A 237 -13.15 -18.97 -24.49
CA PHE A 237 -11.91 -19.75 -24.46
C PHE A 237 -11.92 -20.82 -25.55
N GLU A 238 -10.89 -20.81 -26.40
CA GLU A 238 -10.56 -21.86 -27.34
C GLU A 238 -9.22 -22.48 -26.92
N ASN A 239 -9.19 -23.80 -26.74
CA ASN A 239 -7.99 -24.52 -26.34
C ASN A 239 -7.01 -24.66 -27.53
N ASP A 240 -5.71 -24.59 -27.25
CA ASP A 240 -4.62 -24.97 -28.15
C ASP A 240 -3.81 -26.12 -27.54
N PRO A 241 -4.09 -27.38 -27.94
CA PRO A 241 -3.39 -28.55 -27.41
C PRO A 241 -1.87 -28.51 -27.62
N GLN A 242 -1.37 -27.78 -28.64
CA GLN A 242 0.06 -27.66 -28.88
C GLN A 242 0.74 -26.75 -27.86
N LEU A 243 0.00 -25.79 -27.31
CA LEU A 243 0.51 -24.84 -26.33
C LEU A 243 0.61 -25.44 -24.92
N ILE A 244 -0.26 -26.39 -24.57
CA ILE A 244 -0.30 -27.05 -23.26
C ILE A 244 1.05 -27.72 -22.91
N GLY A 245 1.45 -27.56 -21.65
CA GLY A 245 2.67 -28.14 -21.07
C GLY A 245 3.71 -27.09 -20.72
N THR A 246 4.91 -27.58 -20.36
CA THR A 246 6.02 -26.76 -19.88
C THR A 246 6.96 -26.38 -21.01
N TRP A 247 7.39 -25.12 -20.99
CA TRP A 247 8.29 -24.52 -21.97
C TRP A 247 9.45 -23.84 -21.25
N GLN A 248 10.66 -24.03 -21.76
CA GLN A 248 11.88 -23.48 -21.18
C GLN A 248 12.43 -22.35 -22.03
N SER A 249 12.71 -21.19 -21.44
CA SER A 249 13.23 -20.03 -22.15
C SER A 249 14.66 -20.26 -22.66
N VAL A 250 14.89 -19.96 -23.94
CA VAL A 250 16.19 -20.11 -24.59
C VAL A 250 16.74 -18.80 -25.16
N ASP A 251 15.87 -17.83 -25.50
CA ASP A 251 16.29 -16.53 -26.01
C ASP A 251 15.21 -15.45 -25.81
N SER A 252 15.53 -14.20 -26.16
CA SER A 252 14.59 -13.08 -26.26
C SER A 252 14.86 -12.25 -27.53
N VAL A 253 13.83 -12.06 -28.35
CA VAL A 253 13.94 -11.41 -29.67
C VAL A 253 12.89 -10.32 -29.85
N LYS A 254 13.20 -9.28 -30.64
CA LYS A 254 12.24 -8.21 -30.95
C LYS A 254 11.23 -8.64 -32.01
N ASN A 255 11.66 -9.42 -33.00
CA ASN A 255 10.77 -10.00 -34.00
C ASN A 255 10.95 -11.52 -34.03
N VAL A 256 9.85 -12.23 -34.31
CA VAL A 256 9.82 -13.70 -34.40
C VAL A 256 10.83 -14.25 -35.42
N ASN A 257 11.11 -13.50 -36.49
CA ASN A 257 12.06 -13.91 -37.54
C ASN A 257 13.53 -13.67 -37.18
N ASP A 258 13.81 -13.02 -36.04
CA ASP A 258 15.18 -12.76 -35.60
C ASP A 258 15.82 -13.98 -34.91
N PHE A 259 15.02 -14.97 -34.52
CA PHE A 259 15.50 -16.15 -33.79
C PHE A 259 16.32 -17.10 -34.68
N GLN A 260 17.44 -17.58 -34.15
CA GLN A 260 18.29 -18.61 -34.77
C GLN A 260 18.60 -19.70 -33.74
N SER A 261 18.29 -20.95 -34.08
CA SER A 261 18.57 -22.09 -33.19
C SER A 261 20.06 -22.19 -32.87
N GLY A 262 20.39 -22.53 -31.62
CA GLY A 262 21.77 -22.71 -31.15
C GLY A 262 22.59 -21.42 -30.96
N LYS A 263 22.06 -20.23 -31.29
CA LYS A 263 22.72 -18.94 -31.05
C LYS A 263 21.85 -18.03 -30.18
N LYS A 264 22.20 -17.92 -28.91
CA LYS A 264 21.55 -16.97 -27.99
C LYS A 264 21.88 -15.53 -28.41
N ARG A 265 20.89 -14.75 -28.83
CA ARG A 265 21.08 -13.31 -29.13
C ARG A 265 21.07 -12.46 -27.87
N TRP A 266 20.32 -12.86 -26.84
CA TRP A 266 20.27 -12.13 -25.59
C TRP A 266 21.54 -12.34 -24.75
N ALA A 267 22.31 -11.26 -24.53
CA ALA A 267 23.57 -11.31 -23.79
C ALA A 267 23.41 -11.45 -22.26
N GLY A 268 22.22 -11.15 -21.71
CA GLY A 268 21.96 -11.20 -20.27
C GLY A 268 21.33 -12.50 -19.78
N GLU A 269 20.98 -12.54 -18.49
CA GLU A 269 20.08 -13.57 -17.96
C GLU A 269 18.63 -13.30 -18.41
N LEU A 270 17.88 -14.38 -18.65
CA LEU A 270 16.46 -14.30 -19.00
C LEU A 270 15.64 -14.32 -17.71
N PHE A 271 14.81 -13.29 -17.51
CA PHE A 271 13.93 -13.17 -16.35
C PHE A 271 12.92 -14.33 -16.27
N LEU A 272 12.15 -14.54 -17.33
CA LEU A 272 11.31 -15.73 -17.48
C LEU A 272 12.20 -16.92 -17.82
N LYS A 273 12.32 -17.90 -16.93
CA LYS A 273 13.12 -19.11 -17.14
C LYS A 273 12.29 -20.28 -17.68
N GLU A 274 11.07 -20.40 -17.22
CA GLU A 274 10.14 -21.46 -17.56
C GLU A 274 8.71 -20.92 -17.54
N LEU A 275 7.84 -21.49 -18.38
CA LEU A 275 6.42 -21.17 -18.41
C LEU A 275 5.61 -22.44 -18.68
N THR A 276 4.60 -22.72 -17.87
CA THR A 276 3.69 -23.85 -18.06
C THR A 276 2.30 -23.36 -18.46
N PHE A 277 1.73 -23.89 -19.54
CA PHE A 277 0.35 -23.60 -19.96
C PHE A 277 -0.59 -24.69 -19.45
N LYS A 278 -1.61 -24.27 -18.69
CA LYS A 278 -2.65 -25.13 -18.12
C LYS A 278 -3.89 -25.13 -19.01
N GLU A 279 -4.64 -26.23 -19.02
CA GLU A 279 -5.86 -26.41 -19.84
C GLU A 279 -6.99 -25.43 -19.53
N ASN A 280 -6.94 -24.77 -18.38
CA ASN A 280 -7.94 -23.80 -17.92
C ASN A 280 -7.67 -22.35 -18.41
N GLY A 281 -6.81 -22.17 -19.42
CA GLY A 281 -6.52 -20.85 -19.98
C GLY A 281 -5.58 -19.99 -19.12
N ARG A 282 -4.84 -20.57 -18.17
CA ARG A 282 -3.82 -19.87 -17.37
C ARG A 282 -2.42 -20.41 -17.64
N THR A 283 -1.42 -19.61 -17.30
CA THR A 283 -0.02 -20.07 -17.24
C THR A 283 0.42 -20.34 -15.79
N SER A 284 1.66 -20.79 -15.59
CA SER A 284 2.31 -20.84 -14.27
C SER A 284 2.66 -19.44 -13.74
N GLU A 285 2.61 -18.44 -14.63
CA GLU A 285 2.70 -17.02 -14.31
C GLU A 285 1.28 -16.42 -14.24
N SER A 286 1.18 -15.11 -14.04
CA SER A 286 -0.10 -14.40 -13.90
C SER A 286 -0.90 -14.24 -15.20
N SER A 287 -0.35 -14.63 -16.36
CA SER A 287 -1.00 -14.40 -17.66
C SER A 287 -2.11 -15.41 -17.98
N VAL A 288 -3.09 -14.97 -18.77
CA VAL A 288 -4.18 -15.82 -19.28
C VAL A 288 -4.08 -15.96 -20.79
N TRP A 289 -4.64 -17.03 -21.35
CA TRP A 289 -4.49 -17.34 -22.76
C TRP A 289 -5.73 -18.02 -23.35
N THR A 290 -5.86 -17.89 -24.66
CA THR A 290 -6.74 -18.65 -25.55
C THR A 290 -5.99 -18.86 -26.85
N LYS A 291 -6.47 -19.73 -27.73
CA LYS A 291 -5.79 -20.01 -28.99
C LYS A 291 -5.42 -18.70 -29.72
N ASN A 292 -4.15 -18.62 -30.12
CA ASN A 292 -3.46 -17.49 -30.76
C ASN A 292 -3.18 -16.26 -29.88
N TRP A 293 -3.68 -16.15 -28.64
CA TRP A 293 -3.59 -14.92 -27.86
C TRP A 293 -3.14 -15.15 -26.41
N ILE A 294 -2.22 -14.31 -25.95
CA ILE A 294 -1.87 -14.13 -24.53
C ILE A 294 -2.45 -12.79 -24.08
N TYR A 295 -3.01 -12.76 -22.88
CA TYR A 295 -3.54 -11.59 -22.22
C TYR A 295 -2.81 -11.33 -20.90
N THR A 296 -2.78 -10.07 -20.49
CA THR A 296 -2.49 -9.69 -19.11
C THR A 296 -3.52 -10.29 -18.15
N ALA A 297 -3.19 -10.39 -16.85
CA ALA A 297 -4.05 -11.01 -15.84
C ALA A 297 -5.44 -10.37 -15.73
N ASP A 298 -5.54 -9.08 -16.03
CA ASP A 298 -6.77 -8.27 -16.07
C ASP A 298 -7.58 -8.43 -17.37
N GLY A 299 -7.02 -9.05 -18.41
CA GLY A 299 -7.66 -9.22 -19.72
C GLY A 299 -7.61 -7.98 -20.62
N GLU A 300 -7.03 -6.86 -20.20
CA GLU A 300 -7.10 -5.59 -20.93
C GLU A 300 -6.14 -5.54 -22.14
N THR A 301 -4.93 -6.07 -21.97
CA THR A 301 -3.90 -6.05 -23.00
C THR A 301 -3.67 -7.46 -23.55
N LYS A 302 -3.55 -7.59 -24.87
CA LYS A 302 -3.27 -8.87 -25.52
C LYS A 302 -2.26 -8.77 -26.65
N ALA A 303 -1.55 -9.87 -26.87
CA ALA A 303 -0.68 -10.04 -28.03
C ALA A 303 -0.70 -11.49 -28.52
N GLN A 304 -0.38 -11.68 -29.80
CA GLN A 304 -0.33 -13.01 -30.39
C GLN A 304 0.93 -13.74 -29.98
N TYR A 305 0.79 -15.01 -29.63
CA TYR A 305 1.92 -15.93 -29.58
C TYR A 305 2.07 -16.65 -30.92
N HIS A 306 3.25 -17.21 -31.15
CA HIS A 306 3.52 -18.03 -32.33
C HIS A 306 4.23 -19.32 -31.94
N ILE A 307 3.86 -20.44 -32.57
CA ILE A 307 4.57 -21.71 -32.42
C ILE A 307 5.26 -22.01 -33.76
N LYS A 308 6.54 -22.38 -33.73
CA LYS A 308 7.30 -22.83 -34.91
C LYS A 308 8.08 -24.08 -34.59
N SER A 309 8.16 -25.00 -35.56
CA SER A 309 9.12 -26.09 -35.54
C SER A 309 10.39 -25.66 -36.28
N ILE A 310 11.54 -25.73 -35.62
CA ILE A 310 12.85 -25.33 -36.15
C ILE A 310 13.84 -26.42 -35.76
N ASP A 311 14.53 -27.00 -36.75
CA ASP A 311 15.51 -28.07 -36.54
C ASP A 311 14.99 -29.29 -35.75
N GLY A 312 13.69 -29.60 -35.89
CA GLY A 312 13.03 -30.72 -35.20
C GLY A 312 12.53 -30.40 -33.78
N ASP A 313 12.86 -29.21 -33.26
CA ASP A 313 12.39 -28.74 -31.95
C ASP A 313 11.21 -27.77 -32.10
N MET A 314 10.27 -27.83 -31.15
CA MET A 314 9.17 -26.85 -31.09
C MET A 314 9.55 -25.65 -30.22
N TYR A 315 9.33 -24.46 -30.78
CA TYR A 315 9.55 -23.18 -30.14
C TYR A 315 8.27 -22.37 -30.05
N LEU A 316 8.04 -21.80 -28.88
CA LEU A 316 7.01 -20.82 -28.58
C LEU A 316 7.64 -19.43 -28.53
N PHE A 317 7.08 -18.52 -29.31
CA PHE A 317 7.34 -17.09 -29.24
C PHE A 317 6.27 -16.46 -28.36
N TYR A 318 6.60 -16.31 -27.09
CA TYR A 318 5.72 -15.77 -26.06
C TYR A 318 5.87 -14.24 -25.97
N PRO A 319 4.81 -13.46 -26.21
CA PRO A 319 4.88 -12.00 -26.11
C PRO A 319 4.98 -11.57 -24.64
N TRP A 320 6.01 -10.77 -24.33
CA TRP A 320 6.20 -10.21 -22.99
C TRP A 320 5.38 -8.93 -22.81
N LEU A 321 4.24 -9.06 -22.13
CA LEU A 321 3.32 -7.95 -21.85
C LEU A 321 3.73 -7.16 -20.59
N SER A 322 4.94 -6.58 -20.60
CA SER A 322 5.44 -5.77 -19.49
C SER A 322 4.80 -4.37 -19.44
N GLY A 323 5.15 -3.59 -18.40
CA GLY A 323 4.79 -2.17 -18.28
C GLY A 323 5.17 -1.32 -19.50
N ASP A 324 6.20 -1.69 -20.24
CA ASP A 324 6.56 -1.04 -21.50
C ASP A 324 5.48 -1.20 -22.59
N VAL A 325 4.77 -2.32 -22.59
CA VAL A 325 3.65 -2.58 -23.49
C VAL A 325 2.37 -1.95 -22.93
N THR A 326 2.04 -2.24 -21.67
CA THR A 326 0.75 -1.87 -21.07
C THR A 326 0.65 -0.38 -20.73
N ILE A 327 1.75 0.28 -20.35
CA ILE A 327 1.76 1.69 -19.92
C ILE A 327 2.31 2.59 -21.04
N ARG A 328 3.36 2.16 -21.75
CA ARG A 328 4.04 2.98 -22.76
C ARG A 328 3.62 2.69 -24.20
N GLY A 329 2.74 1.71 -24.43
CA GLY A 329 2.21 1.37 -25.76
C GLY A 329 3.26 0.83 -26.73
N MET A 330 4.39 0.29 -26.22
CA MET A 330 5.42 -0.28 -27.07
C MET A 330 5.03 -1.68 -27.56
N LYS A 331 5.63 -2.13 -28.66
CA LYS A 331 5.45 -3.50 -29.13
C LYS A 331 6.12 -4.49 -28.17
N PRO A 332 5.50 -5.65 -27.90
CA PRO A 332 6.10 -6.66 -27.02
C PRO A 332 7.39 -7.20 -27.65
N VAL A 333 8.37 -7.47 -26.80
CA VAL A 333 9.45 -8.40 -27.12
C VAL A 333 8.95 -9.83 -26.96
N TYR A 334 9.55 -10.78 -27.66
CA TYR A 334 9.17 -12.18 -27.61
C TYR A 334 10.23 -12.98 -26.85
N TYR A 335 9.82 -13.63 -25.77
CA TYR A 335 10.60 -14.74 -25.23
C TYR A 335 10.48 -15.91 -26.19
N VAL A 336 11.61 -16.53 -26.50
CA VAL A 336 11.66 -17.77 -27.27
C VAL A 336 11.82 -18.90 -26.27
N LEU A 337 10.81 -19.77 -26.18
CA LEU A 337 10.82 -20.91 -25.29
C LEU A 337 10.80 -22.21 -26.10
N LYS A 338 11.61 -23.18 -25.72
CA LYS A 338 11.63 -24.52 -26.29
C LYS A 338 10.69 -25.44 -25.50
N LYS A 339 9.90 -26.27 -26.19
CA LYS A 339 9.02 -27.22 -25.51
C LYS A 339 9.83 -28.25 -24.75
N VAL A 340 9.50 -28.48 -23.48
CA VAL A 340 10.11 -29.55 -22.69
C VAL A 340 9.42 -30.86 -23.09
N ALA A 341 10.20 -31.84 -23.55
CA ALA A 341 9.68 -33.17 -23.82
C ALA A 341 9.16 -33.78 -22.50
N LYS A 342 7.98 -34.39 -22.56
CA LYS A 342 7.32 -35.01 -21.40
C LYS A 342 8.08 -36.23 -20.90
#